data_AF-A0A933XDS9-F1
#
_entry.id   AF-A0A933XDS9-F1
#
_cell.length_a   1.000
_cell.length_b   1.000
_cell.length_c   1.000
_cell.angle_alpha   90.00
_cell.angle_beta   90.00
_cell.angle_gamma   90.00
#
_symmetry.space_group_name_H-M   'P 1'
#
loop_
_entity.id
_entity.type
_entity.pdbx_description
1 polymer ?
#
loop_
_entity_poly.entity_id
_entity_poly.type
_entity_poly.pdbx_seq_one_letter_code
_entity_poly.pdbx_strand_id
1 'polypeptide(L)' 'MAKVQSFADKAAKLAKKNEGMVMCPDTNKETRIVNVRLVEAIKTDKGTYKFLKRNTRVYESTYKPYNK' A
#
# COMPACT_ATOMS: atom_id res chain seq x y z
N MET A 1 3.16 -37.99 -10.25
CA MET A 1 2.86 -36.89 -11.20
C MET A 1 2.55 -35.63 -10.41
N ALA A 2 3.48 -34.66 -10.35
CA ALA A 2 3.23 -33.39 -9.70
C ALA A 2 2.31 -32.54 -10.58
N LYS A 3 1.15 -32.14 -10.05
CA LYS A 3 0.12 -31.36 -10.75
C LYS A 3 0.71 -29.98 -11.08
N VAL A 4 1.12 -29.78 -12.33
CA VAL A 4 1.69 -28.51 -12.80
C VAL A 4 0.59 -27.45 -12.73
N GLN A 5 0.71 -26.54 -11.77
CA GLN A 5 -0.30 -25.51 -11.52
C GLN A 5 -0.22 -24.45 -12.64
N SER A 6 -1.31 -24.32 -13.40
CA SER A 6 -1.40 -23.42 -14.55
C SER A 6 -1.17 -21.96 -14.16
N PHE A 7 -0.61 -21.17 -15.08
CA PHE A 7 -0.32 -19.75 -14.87
C PHE A 7 -1.58 -18.94 -14.50
N ALA A 8 -2.73 -19.33 -15.04
CA ALA A 8 -4.04 -18.76 -14.71
C ALA A 8 -4.43 -18.98 -13.23
N ASP A 9 -4.09 -20.15 -12.68
CA ASP A 9 -4.36 -20.52 -11.30
C ASP A 9 -3.48 -19.69 -10.33
N LYS A 10 -2.23 -19.44 -10.73
CA LYS A 10 -1.32 -18.52 -10.01
C LYS A 10 -1.82 -17.08 -10.08
N ALA A 11 -2.25 -16.61 -11.26
CA ALA A 11 -2.78 -15.27 -11.45
C ALA A 11 -4.07 -15.02 -10.65
N ALA A 12 -5.00 -15.99 -10.62
CA ALA A 12 -6.22 -15.91 -9.84
C ALA A 12 -5.95 -15.89 -8.33
N LYS A 13 -4.94 -16.64 -7.85
CA LYS A 13 -4.52 -16.63 -6.44
C LYS A 13 -3.82 -15.32 -6.05
N LEU A 14 -3.13 -14.66 -6.98
CA LEU A 14 -2.58 -13.31 -6.83
C LEU A 14 -3.68 -12.24 -6.86
N ALA A 15 -4.70 -12.40 -7.71
CA ALA A 15 -5.83 -11.47 -7.82
C ALA A 15 -6.72 -11.48 -6.56
N LYS A 16 -6.97 -12.66 -5.96
CA LYS A 16 -7.74 -12.79 -4.71
C LYS A 16 -7.09 -12.20 -3.47
N LYS A 17 -5.82 -11.79 -3.54
CA LYS A 17 -5.11 -11.14 -2.41
C LYS A 17 -5.32 -9.63 -2.33
N ASN A 18 -6.03 -9.03 -3.28
CA ASN A 18 -6.18 -7.57 -3.36
C ASN A 18 -7.44 -6.99 -2.70
N GLU A 19 -8.30 -7.81 -2.10
CA GLU A 19 -9.26 -7.31 -1.11
C GLU A 19 -8.58 -7.27 0.27
N GLY A 20 -7.52 -6.47 0.36
CA GLY A 20 -6.71 -6.30 1.57
C GLY A 20 -7.42 -5.47 2.63
N MET A 21 -8.55 -5.98 3.13
CA MET A 21 -9.11 -5.52 4.39
C MET A 21 -8.15 -5.97 5.50
N VAL A 22 -7.55 -4.99 6.17
CA VAL A 22 -6.70 -5.20 7.34
C VAL A 22 -7.36 -4.54 8.53
N MET A 23 -7.15 -5.11 9.71
CA MET A 23 -7.60 -4.47 10.93
C MET A 23 -6.68 -3.29 11.22
N CYS A 24 -7.23 -2.08 11.29
CA CYS A 24 -6.46 -0.91 11.70
C CYS A 24 -6.12 -1.04 13.20
N PRO A 25 -4.84 -1.01 13.60
CA PRO A 25 -4.46 -1.19 15.00
C PRO A 25 -4.98 -0.08 15.93
N ASP A 26 -5.26 1.11 15.38
CA ASP A 26 -5.77 2.24 16.14
C ASP A 26 -7.29 2.18 16.37
N THR A 27 -8.05 1.72 15.37
CA THR A 27 -9.51 1.75 15.41
C THR A 27 -10.13 0.39 15.62
N ASN A 28 -9.34 -0.70 15.59
CA ASN A 28 -9.79 -2.10 15.58
C ASN A 28 -10.90 -2.40 14.56
N LYS A 29 -10.96 -1.61 13.49
CA LYS A 29 -11.93 -1.75 12.41
C LYS A 29 -11.26 -2.30 11.18
N GLU A 30 -12.00 -3.11 10.43
CA GLU A 30 -11.58 -3.54 9.10
C GLU A 30 -11.51 -2.32 8.18
N THR A 31 -10.34 -2.09 7.59
CA THR A 31 -10.09 -0.98 6.69
C THR A 31 -9.29 -1.46 5.49
N ARG A 32 -9.50 -0.84 4.33
CA ARG A 32 -8.76 -1.20 3.13
C ARG A 32 -7.38 -0.55 3.16
N ILE A 33 -6.40 -1.25 2.62
CA ILE A 33 -5.10 -0.64 2.32
C ILE A 33 -5.22 0.09 0.99
N VAL A 34 -5.02 1.40 1.01
CA VAL A 34 -4.95 2.23 -0.20
C VAL A 34 -3.51 2.64 -0.47
N ASN A 35 -3.15 2.74 -1.75
CA ASN A 35 -1.82 3.21 -2.14
C ASN A 35 -1.92 4.70 -2.50
N VAL A 36 -1.28 5.55 -1.69
CA VAL A 36 -1.32 7.01 -1.86
C VAL A 36 0.02 7.52 -2.36
N ARG A 37 -0.03 8.56 -3.20
CA ARG A 37 1.15 9.33 -3.61
C ARG A 37 1.33 10.48 -2.64
N LEU A 38 2.33 10.37 -1.76
CA LEU A 38 2.77 11.47 -0.91
C LEU A 38 3.74 12.35 -1.71
N VAL A 39 3.45 13.66 -1.70
CA VAL A 39 4.31 14.68 -2.30
C VAL A 39 4.86 15.51 -1.15
N GLU A 40 6.10 15.26 -0.77
CA GLU A 40 6.79 16.03 0.27
C GLU A 40 7.65 17.10 -0.38
N ALA A 41 7.47 18.35 0.05
CA ALA A 41 8.29 19.47 -0.37
C ALA A 41 9.37 19.72 0.68
N ILE A 42 10.63 19.44 0.33
CA ILE A 42 11.79 19.69 1.19
C ILE A 42 12.45 20.99 0.72
N LYS A 43 12.51 21.98 1.61
CA LYS A 43 13.30 23.20 1.38
C LYS A 43 14.77 22.85 1.56
N THR A 44 15.56 23.02 0.51
CA THR A 44 17.01 22.85 0.56
C THR A 44 17.63 24.03 1.28
N ASP A 45 18.83 23.82 1.82
CA ASP A 45 19.64 24.83 2.50
C ASP A 45 19.86 26.10 1.64
N LYS A 46 19.83 25.94 0.32
CA LYS A 46 19.93 27.02 -0.68
C LYS A 46 18.58 27.69 -1.04
N GLY A 47 17.53 27.43 -0.26
CA GLY A 47 16.20 28.03 -0.46
C GLY A 47 15.38 27.46 -1.62
N THR A 48 15.82 26.36 -2.26
CA THR A 48 15.09 25.70 -3.35
C THR A 48 14.14 24.64 -2.81
N TYR A 49 12.94 24.48 -3.38
CA TYR A 49 12.04 23.38 -3.02
C TYR A 49 12.31 22.15 -3.88
N LYS A 50 12.56 21.00 -3.25
CA LYS A 50 12.60 19.69 -3.92
C LYS A 50 11.34 18.91 -3.56
N PHE A 51 10.64 18.41 -4.57
CA PHE A 51 9.46 17.57 -4.38
C PHE A 51 9.86 16.10 -4.45
N LEU A 52 9.79 15.39 -3.33
CA LEU A 52 9.93 13.94 -3.31
C LEU A 52 8.53 13.32 -3.44
N LYS A 53 8.37 12.50 -4.48
CA LYS A 53 7.17 11.68 -4.68
C LYS A 53 7.45 10.31 -4.10
N ARG A 54 6.69 9.91 -3.07
CA ARG A 54 6.77 8.58 -2.47
C ARG A 54 5.41 7.90 -2.58
N ASN A 55 5.39 6.69 -3.13
CA ASN A 55 4.21 5.85 -3.06
C ASN A 55 4.22 5.12 -1.71
N THR A 56 3.20 5.34 -0.90
CA THR A 56 3.07 4.74 0.43
C THR A 56 1.72 4.05 0.53
N ARG A 57 1.72 2.83 1.10
CA ARG A 57 0.49 2.15 1.48
C ARG A 57 0.01 2.71 2.80
N VAL A 58 -1.25 3.09 2.89
CA VAL A 58 -1.87 3.63 4.11
C VAL A 58 -3.18 2.91 4.40
N TYR A 59 -3.56 2.91 5.68
CA TYR A 59 -4.91 2.52 6.09
C TYR A 59 -5.91 3.57 5.59
N GLU A 60 -7.00 3.17 4.93
CA GLU A 60 -8.04 4.10 4.46
C GLU A 60 -8.69 4.87 5.62
N SER A 61 -8.85 4.24 6.79
CA SER A 61 -9.54 4.85 7.93
C SER A 61 -8.75 5.97 8.62
N THR A 62 -7.41 5.90 8.62
CA THR A 62 -6.56 6.81 9.41
C THR A 62 -5.50 7.51 8.56
N TYR A 63 -5.34 7.14 7.29
CA TYR A 63 -4.24 7.54 6.41
C TYR A 63 -2.84 7.33 7.00
N LYS A 64 -2.74 6.55 8.08
CA LYS A 64 -1.47 6.19 8.70
C LYS A 64 -0.73 5.20 7.80
N PRO A 65 0.60 5.28 7.75
CA PRO A 65 1.41 4.35 6.97
C PRO A 65 1.18 2.92 7.43
N TYR A 66 0.89 2.06 6.47
CA TYR A 66 0.83 0.62 6.67
C TYR A 66 2.26 0.07 6.68
N ASN A 67 2.88 0.05 7.86
CA ASN A 67 4.17 -0.62 8.08
C ASN A 67 3.89 -2.07 8.48
N LYS A 68 4.01 -3.00 7.52
CA LYS A 68 3.93 -4.44 7.77
C LYS A 68 5.32 -5.01 8.06
#